data_AF-A0A0F7JM59-F1
#
_entry.id   AF-A0A0F7JM59-F1
#
_cell.length_a   1.000
_cell.length_b   1.000
_cell.length_c   1.000
_cell.angle_alpha   90.00
_cell.angle_beta   90.00
_cell.angle_gamma   90.00
#
_symmetry.space_group_name_H-M   'P 1'
#
loop_
_entity.id
_entity.type
_entity.pdbx_description
1 polymer ?
#
loop_
_entity_poly.entity_id
_entity_poly.type
_entity_poly.pdbx_seq_one_letter_code
_entity_poly.pdbx_strand_id
1 'polypeptide(L)'
;MIRLHFNRTGRQPTTWLLDVPIFTVCPNCAFTPPEARRYVGSRYGLVGSFTCAACGAKVTITDGDCYPPVRFTADVPGKPQVSFIYEDVYRLNWADLERAGAALCTSLIPAGEKGYVDVEAALRALEVEIARLNLPHAPAPLPDGVTWVPLPLRAWLDALHTLGV
;
A
#
# COMPACT_ATOMS: atom_id res chain seq x y z
N MET A 1 -1.19 -8.41 10.85
CA MET A 1 0.09 -7.70 11.07
C MET A 1 0.65 -7.27 9.72
N ILE A 2 0.62 -5.97 9.47
CA ILE A 2 1.27 -5.36 8.29
C ILE A 2 2.71 -4.98 8.66
N ARG A 3 3.67 -5.43 7.87
CA ARG A 3 5.11 -5.18 8.06
C ARG A 3 5.70 -4.46 6.86
N LEU A 4 6.28 -3.29 7.13
CA LEU A 4 7.15 -2.57 6.20
C LEU A 4 8.59 -2.73 6.68
N HIS A 5 9.50 -3.10 5.79
CA HIS A 5 10.93 -3.02 6.09
C HIS A 5 11.43 -1.61 5.79
N PHE A 6 12.28 -1.05 6.65
CA PHE A 6 12.98 0.22 6.40
C PHE A 6 14.48 0.00 6.27
N ASN A 7 15.12 0.82 5.43
CA ASN A 7 16.57 0.80 5.25
C ASN A 7 17.12 2.22 5.13
N ARG A 8 18.08 2.57 5.99
CA ARG A 8 18.79 3.86 5.99
C ARG A 8 20.19 3.79 5.39
N THR A 9 20.71 2.60 5.07
CA THR A 9 22.11 2.41 4.63
C THR A 9 22.34 2.66 3.13
N GLY A 10 21.32 3.12 2.40
CA GLY A 10 21.41 3.46 0.97
C GLY A 10 21.74 4.92 0.72
N ARG A 11 21.82 5.32 -0.57
CA ARG A 11 21.95 6.74 -0.95
C ARG A 11 20.77 7.59 -0.44
N GLN A 12 19.60 6.97 -0.32
CA GLN A 12 18.40 7.54 0.26
C GLN A 12 17.73 6.50 1.16
N PRO A 13 17.10 6.91 2.27
CA PRO A 13 16.29 6.02 3.06
C PRO A 13 15.10 5.49 2.26
N THR A 14 14.76 4.22 2.46
CA THR A 14 13.65 3.58 1.75
C THR A 14 12.82 2.70 2.68
N THR A 15 11.56 2.51 2.31
CA THR A 15 10.69 1.49 2.90
C THR A 15 10.09 0.62 1.81
N TRP A 16 9.86 -0.65 2.11
CA TRP A 16 9.14 -1.54 1.21
C TRP A 16 8.25 -2.50 1.97
N LEU A 17 7.18 -2.93 1.30
CA LEU A 17 6.22 -3.89 1.84
C LEU A 17 6.91 -5.24 2.01
N LEU A 18 6.69 -5.89 3.16
CA LEU A 18 7.18 -7.24 3.43
C LEU A 18 6.06 -8.22 3.72
N ASP A 19 5.05 -7.84 4.53
CA ASP A 19 3.89 -8.68 4.85
C ASP A 19 2.65 -7.80 4.88
N VAL A 20 1.76 -7.90 3.89
CA VAL A 20 0.61 -7.00 3.75
C VAL A 20 -0.53 -7.68 2.98
N PRO A 21 -1.82 -7.42 3.32
CA PRO A 21 -2.92 -7.81 2.46
C PRO A 21 -2.98 -6.94 1.20
N ILE A 22 -2.74 -7.54 0.04
CA ILE A 22 -2.85 -6.87 -1.27
C ILE A 22 -4.22 -7.10 -1.90
N PHE A 23 -4.93 -6.02 -2.21
CA PHE A 23 -6.14 -6.11 -3.03
C PHE A 23 -5.78 -6.52 -4.45
N THR A 24 -6.74 -7.10 -5.15
CA THR A 24 -6.60 -7.36 -6.58
C THR A 24 -7.30 -6.26 -7.36
N VAL A 25 -6.64 -5.75 -8.39
CA VAL A 25 -7.19 -4.74 -9.30
C VAL A 25 -6.82 -5.07 -10.72
N CYS A 26 -7.75 -4.86 -11.65
CA CYS A 26 -7.49 -4.97 -13.07
C CYS A 26 -7.14 -3.59 -13.65
N PRO A 27 -5.86 -3.33 -14.01
CA PRO A 27 -5.46 -2.07 -14.64
C PRO A 27 -6.27 -1.69 -15.90
N ASN A 28 -6.78 -2.68 -16.64
CA ASN A 28 -7.50 -2.44 -17.88
C ASN A 28 -8.94 -1.94 -17.69
N CYS A 29 -9.63 -2.35 -16.62
CA CYS A 29 -11.06 -2.04 -16.45
C CYS A 29 -11.44 -1.59 -15.05
N ALA A 30 -10.46 -1.33 -14.18
CA ALA A 30 -10.69 -0.92 -12.80
C ALA A 30 -11.46 -1.93 -11.92
N PHE A 31 -11.73 -3.13 -12.42
CA PHE A 31 -12.42 -4.12 -11.60
C PHE A 31 -11.56 -4.53 -10.40
N THR A 32 -12.10 -4.30 -9.21
CA THR A 32 -11.46 -4.56 -7.92
C THR A 32 -12.39 -5.46 -7.11
N PRO A 33 -12.24 -6.80 -7.17
CA PRO A 33 -13.05 -7.68 -6.35
C PRO A 33 -12.66 -7.50 -4.86
N PRO A 34 -13.60 -7.68 -3.92
CA PRO A 34 -13.35 -7.52 -2.49
C PRO A 34 -12.61 -8.73 -1.89
N GLU A 35 -11.52 -9.13 -2.53
CA GLU A 35 -10.64 -10.22 -2.10
C GLU A 35 -9.21 -9.70 -1.99
N ALA A 36 -8.61 -9.89 -0.81
CA ALA A 36 -7.22 -9.58 -0.56
C ALA A 36 -6.39 -10.86 -0.51
N ARG A 37 -5.21 -10.80 -1.13
CA ARG A 37 -4.19 -11.85 -1.06
C ARG A 37 -3.14 -11.44 -0.05
N ARG A 38 -2.60 -12.40 0.71
CA ARG A 38 -1.46 -12.12 1.57
C ARG A 38 -0.20 -12.05 0.70
N TYR A 39 0.49 -10.92 0.74
CA TYR A 39 1.81 -10.75 0.15
C TYR A 39 2.86 -10.89 1.24
N VAL A 40 3.89 -11.71 1.00
CA VAL A 40 5.02 -11.94 1.92
C VAL A 40 6.36 -11.80 1.19
N GLY A 41 6.41 -10.94 0.16
CA GLY A 41 7.45 -10.93 -0.88
C GLY A 41 7.14 -11.90 -2.02
N SER A 42 7.98 -11.85 -3.06
CA SER A 42 7.92 -12.77 -4.20
C SER A 42 9.06 -13.77 -4.24
N ARG A 43 8.89 -14.75 -5.14
CA ARG A 43 9.97 -15.61 -5.62
C ARG A 43 10.21 -15.30 -7.09
N TYR A 44 11.41 -14.84 -7.44
CA TYR A 44 11.78 -14.45 -8.82
C TYR A 44 10.90 -13.30 -9.38
N GLY A 45 10.56 -12.34 -8.52
CA GLY A 45 9.80 -11.15 -8.88
C GLY A 45 8.31 -11.37 -9.11
N LEU A 46 7.80 -12.61 -9.03
CA LEU A 46 6.39 -12.94 -9.27
C LEU A 46 5.64 -13.14 -7.96
N VAL A 47 4.64 -12.29 -7.73
CA VAL A 47 3.71 -12.40 -6.59
C VAL A 47 2.55 -13.33 -6.93
N GLY A 48 2.04 -13.24 -8.15
CA GLY A 48 0.97 -14.10 -8.63
C GLY A 48 0.27 -13.55 -9.87
N SER A 49 -0.85 -14.16 -10.24
CA SER A 49 -1.67 -13.70 -11.35
C SER A 49 -3.15 -14.06 -11.14
N PHE A 50 -4.02 -13.46 -11.95
CA PHE A 50 -5.44 -13.80 -12.03
C PHE A 50 -6.02 -13.39 -13.39
N THR A 51 -7.19 -13.93 -13.74
CA THR A 51 -7.96 -13.45 -14.88
C THR A 51 -9.06 -12.53 -14.37
N CYS A 52 -9.16 -11.33 -14.94
CA CYS A 52 -10.19 -10.37 -14.55
C CYS A 52 -11.57 -10.88 -14.92
N ALA A 53 -12.44 -11.05 -13.92
CA ALA A 53 -13.81 -11.52 -14.14
C ALA A 53 -14.69 -10.54 -14.94
N ALA A 54 -14.36 -9.25 -14.95
CA ALA A 54 -15.15 -8.23 -15.65
C ALA A 54 -14.77 -8.08 -17.14
N CYS A 55 -13.48 -8.11 -17.48
CA CYS A 55 -13.03 -7.86 -18.86
C CYS A 55 -12.21 -8.99 -19.50
N GLY A 56 -11.97 -10.09 -18.78
CA GLY A 56 -11.20 -11.24 -19.26
C GLY A 56 -9.68 -11.02 -19.37
N ALA A 57 -9.18 -9.83 -19.03
CA ALA A 57 -7.74 -9.53 -19.06
C ALA A 57 -6.95 -10.48 -18.15
N LYS A 58 -5.78 -10.93 -18.60
CA LYS A 58 -4.83 -11.65 -17.75
C LYS A 58 -4.02 -10.63 -16.96
N VAL A 59 -4.11 -10.66 -15.64
CA VAL A 59 -3.41 -9.74 -14.76
C VAL A 59 -2.28 -10.47 -14.06
N THR A 60 -1.05 -9.97 -14.23
CA THR A 60 0.16 -10.45 -13.55
C THR A 60 0.55 -9.46 -12.47
N ILE A 61 0.98 -9.95 -11.32
CA ILE A 61 1.41 -9.18 -10.16
C ILE A 61 2.88 -9.48 -9.91
N THR A 62 3.71 -8.45 -9.93
CA THR A 62 5.18 -8.55 -9.76
C THR A 62 5.67 -7.56 -8.71
N ASP A 63 6.74 -7.85 -7.98
CA ASP A 63 7.32 -6.94 -6.97
C ASP A 63 8.84 -6.70 -7.14
N GLY A 64 9.43 -7.17 -8.24
CA GLY A 64 10.86 -7.01 -8.52
C GLY A 64 11.82 -7.65 -7.51
N ASP A 65 11.45 -8.79 -6.89
CA ASP A 65 12.22 -9.48 -5.84
C ASP A 65 12.32 -8.65 -4.55
N CYS A 66 11.16 -8.21 -4.05
CA CYS A 66 11.06 -7.28 -2.92
C CYS A 66 11.74 -5.92 -3.17
N TYR A 67 12.08 -5.61 -4.42
CA TYR A 67 12.49 -4.26 -4.83
C TYR A 67 11.25 -3.52 -5.32
N PRO A 68 10.61 -2.70 -4.45
CA PRO A 68 9.36 -2.04 -4.79
C PRO A 68 9.45 -1.27 -6.11
N PRO A 69 8.33 -1.12 -6.85
CA PRO A 69 6.96 -1.38 -6.39
C PRO A 69 6.33 -2.73 -6.79
N VAL A 70 5.35 -3.17 -6.01
CA VAL A 70 4.35 -4.16 -6.44
C VAL A 70 3.54 -3.57 -7.60
N ARG A 71 3.59 -4.21 -8.76
CA ARG A 71 2.98 -3.79 -10.01
C ARG A 71 1.95 -4.80 -10.48
N PHE A 72 0.77 -4.31 -10.84
CA PHE A 72 -0.28 -5.05 -11.52
C PHE A 72 -0.21 -4.72 -13.00
N THR A 73 -0.18 -5.74 -13.83
CA THR A 73 -0.02 -5.60 -15.28
C THR A 73 -1.13 -6.38 -15.98
N ALA A 74 -2.01 -5.68 -16.69
CA ALA A 74 -3.09 -6.28 -17.47
C ALA A 74 -2.65 -6.49 -18.93
N ASP A 75 -2.74 -7.74 -19.38
CA ASP A 75 -2.55 -8.14 -20.76
C ASP A 75 -3.91 -8.46 -21.40
N VAL A 76 -4.19 -7.80 -22.51
CA VAL A 76 -5.37 -8.02 -23.35
C VAL A 76 -4.88 -8.22 -24.79
N PRO A 77 -5.17 -9.37 -25.44
CA PRO A 77 -4.72 -9.63 -26.79
C PRO A 77 -5.06 -8.49 -27.75
N GLY A 78 -4.06 -7.97 -28.46
CA GLY A 78 -4.21 -6.90 -29.44
C GLY A 78 -4.37 -5.49 -28.86
N LYS A 79 -4.20 -5.29 -27.54
CA LYS A 79 -4.19 -3.96 -26.91
C LYS A 79 -2.84 -3.66 -26.24
N PRO A 80 -2.49 -2.37 -26.08
CA PRO A 80 -1.36 -1.98 -25.26
C PRO A 80 -1.50 -2.49 -23.83
N GLN A 81 -0.38 -2.91 -23.24
CA GLN A 81 -0.33 -3.30 -21.84
C GLN A 81 -0.58 -2.09 -20.93
N VAL A 82 -1.42 -2.28 -19.92
CA VAL A 82 -1.72 -1.24 -18.91
C VAL A 82 -1.21 -1.73 -17.56
N SER A 83 -0.55 -0.85 -16.80
CA SER A 83 0.00 -1.20 -15.49
C SER A 83 -0.40 -0.21 -14.39
N PHE A 84 -0.41 -0.71 -13.17
CA PHE A 84 -0.79 0.02 -11.96
C PHE A 84 0.21 -0.29 -10.84
N ILE A 85 0.63 0.74 -10.10
CA ILE A 85 1.60 0.64 -9.01
C ILE A 85 0.85 0.64 -7.68
N TYR A 86 1.09 -0.39 -6.87
CA TYR A 86 0.35 -0.67 -5.66
C TYR A 86 0.72 0.25 -4.49
N GLU A 87 1.99 0.62 -4.36
CA GLU A 87 2.49 1.49 -3.29
C GLU A 87 1.91 2.92 -3.35
N ASP A 88 1.56 3.39 -4.55
CA ASP A 88 0.90 4.68 -4.76
C ASP A 88 -0.51 4.71 -4.13
N VAL A 89 -1.14 3.55 -3.97
CA VAL A 89 -2.48 3.43 -3.40
C VAL A 89 -2.46 3.61 -1.89
N TYR A 90 -1.47 3.03 -1.24
CA TYR A 90 -1.47 2.88 0.22
C TYR A 90 -0.77 3.98 0.97
N ARG A 91 0.01 4.81 0.28
CA ARG A 91 0.78 5.86 0.94
C ARG A 91 1.59 5.27 2.11
N LEU A 92 2.16 4.08 1.87
CA LEU A 92 3.02 3.34 2.79
C LEU A 92 4.45 3.39 2.25
N ASN A 93 4.97 4.59 2.16
CA ASN A 93 6.35 4.87 1.77
C ASN A 93 7.04 5.74 2.84
N TRP A 94 8.35 5.93 2.68
CA TRP A 94 9.16 6.69 3.63
C TRP A 94 8.59 8.09 3.91
N ALA A 95 8.23 8.84 2.86
CA ALA A 95 7.78 10.21 2.98
C ALA A 95 6.43 10.32 3.70
N ASP A 96 5.50 9.40 3.44
CA ASP A 96 4.22 9.33 4.15
C ASP A 96 4.40 8.98 5.63
N LEU A 97 5.31 8.05 5.95
CA LEU A 97 5.64 7.72 7.33
C LEU A 97 6.27 8.89 8.09
N GLU A 98 7.11 9.69 7.44
CA GLU A 98 7.67 10.91 8.02
C GLU A 98 6.60 11.98 8.26
N ARG A 99 5.71 12.23 7.28
CA ARG A 99 4.61 13.18 7.44
C ARG A 99 3.64 12.75 8.54
N ALA A 100 3.27 11.48 8.59
CA ALA A 100 2.43 10.93 9.65
C ALA A 100 3.11 11.02 11.02
N GLY A 101 4.42 10.77 11.09
CA GLY A 101 5.20 10.98 12.31
C GLY A 101 5.23 12.44 12.76
N ALA A 102 5.39 13.38 11.82
CA ALA A 102 5.32 14.81 12.12
C ALA A 102 3.96 15.21 12.69
N ALA A 103 2.86 14.71 12.13
CA ALA A 103 1.51 14.95 12.65
C ALA A 103 1.34 14.43 14.09
N LEU A 104 2.01 13.32 14.44
CA LEU A 104 2.02 12.75 15.78
C LEU A 104 3.10 13.31 16.71
N CYS A 105 3.94 14.23 16.21
CA CYS A 105 5.15 14.68 16.91
C CYS A 105 6.04 13.53 17.43
N THR A 106 6.11 12.42 16.68
CA THR A 106 6.90 11.23 17.00
C THR A 106 7.45 10.56 15.75
N SER A 107 8.54 9.80 15.86
CA SER A 107 9.01 9.01 14.71
C SER A 107 8.23 7.70 14.63
N LEU A 108 7.52 7.48 13.52
CA LEU A 108 6.90 6.18 13.21
C LEU A 108 7.92 5.15 12.72
N ILE A 109 9.05 5.60 12.20
CA ILE A 109 10.13 4.71 11.76
C ILE A 109 11.07 4.51 12.96
N PRO A 110 11.26 3.26 13.44
CA PRO A 110 12.16 2.99 14.56
C PRO A 110 13.60 3.47 14.31
N ALA A 111 14.35 3.69 15.39
CA ALA A 111 15.77 3.98 15.32
C ALA A 111 16.58 2.80 14.76
N GLY A 112 17.80 3.07 14.29
CA GLY A 112 18.72 2.07 13.74
C GLY A 112 18.87 2.12 12.22
N GLU A 113 19.77 1.31 11.68
CA GLU A 113 20.08 1.31 10.25
C GLU A 113 19.00 0.63 9.39
N LYS A 114 18.45 -0.48 9.88
CA LYS A 114 17.45 -1.30 9.20
C LYS A 114 16.49 -1.91 10.22
N GLY A 115 15.30 -2.27 9.80
CA GLY A 115 14.32 -2.90 10.68
C GLY A 115 12.92 -2.92 10.09
N TYR A 116 11.92 -3.02 10.97
CA TYR A 116 10.51 -3.10 10.58
C TYR A 116 9.68 -2.01 11.22
N VAL A 117 8.72 -1.47 10.47
CA VAL A 117 7.64 -0.63 11.00
C VAL A 117 6.42 -1.53 11.24
N ASP A 118 5.85 -1.43 12.44
CA ASP A 118 4.55 -2.00 12.77
C ASP A 118 3.47 -0.98 12.36
N VAL A 119 2.89 -1.19 11.18
CA VAL A 119 1.90 -0.27 10.60
C VAL A 119 0.60 -0.27 11.39
N GLU A 120 0.23 -1.39 12.01
CA GLU A 120 -0.99 -1.46 12.83
C GLU A 120 -0.80 -0.69 14.14
N ALA A 121 0.40 -0.70 14.73
CA ALA A 121 0.71 0.17 15.85
C ALA A 121 0.71 1.65 15.47
N ALA A 122 1.26 1.99 14.31
CA ALA A 122 1.23 3.35 13.78
C ALA A 122 -0.21 3.84 13.53
N LEU A 123 -1.07 3.00 12.93
CA LEU A 123 -2.48 3.31 12.73
C LEU A 123 -3.19 3.60 14.06
N ARG A 124 -3.01 2.76 15.08
CA ARG A 124 -3.61 3.00 16.41
C ARG A 124 -3.17 4.36 16.99
N ALA A 125 -1.92 4.75 16.80
CA ALA A 125 -1.43 6.06 17.27
C ALA A 125 -2.10 7.22 16.51
N LEU A 126 -2.28 7.10 15.19
CA LEU A 126 -3.02 8.09 14.38
C LEU A 126 -4.49 8.20 14.82
N GLU A 127 -5.16 7.07 15.05
CA GLU A 127 -6.56 7.04 15.52
C GLU A 127 -6.72 7.73 16.89
N VAL A 128 -5.78 7.51 17.81
CA VAL A 128 -5.76 8.20 19.12
C VAL A 128 -5.59 9.71 18.93
N GLU A 129 -4.73 10.14 18.02
CA GLU A 129 -4.51 11.56 17.77
C GLU A 129 -5.71 12.24 17.10
N ILE A 130 -6.33 11.59 16.13
CA ILE A 130 -7.58 12.04 15.50
C ILE A 130 -8.66 12.23 16.56
N ALA A 131 -8.81 11.27 17.47
CA ALA A 131 -9.76 11.35 18.58
C ALA A 131 -9.41 12.49 19.55
N ARG A 132 -8.12 12.68 19.88
CA ARG A 132 -7.64 13.77 20.75
C ARG A 132 -7.94 15.15 20.15
N LEU A 133 -7.78 15.29 18.84
CA LEU A 133 -8.06 16.51 18.09
C LEU A 133 -9.56 16.68 17.77
N ASN A 134 -10.39 15.68 18.05
CA ASN A 134 -11.81 15.63 17.73
C ASN A 134 -12.10 15.95 16.25
N LEU A 135 -11.28 15.40 15.36
CA LEU A 135 -11.43 15.60 13.91
C LEU A 135 -12.55 14.71 13.36
N PRO A 136 -13.38 15.21 12.44
CA PRO A 136 -14.37 14.39 11.78
C PRO A 136 -13.69 13.36 10.88
N HIS A 137 -14.06 12.09 11.01
CA HIS A 137 -13.52 11.04 10.15
C HIS A 137 -13.87 11.31 8.68
N ALA A 138 -12.85 11.45 7.84
CA ALA A 138 -13.00 11.70 6.41
C ALA A 138 -12.48 10.50 5.60
N PRO A 139 -13.32 9.84 4.78
CA PRO A 139 -12.86 8.77 3.92
C PRO A 139 -11.89 9.32 2.87
N ALA A 140 -10.68 8.77 2.80
CA ALA A 140 -9.72 9.10 1.78
C ALA A 140 -10.27 8.82 0.36
N PRO A 141 -10.01 9.71 -0.62
CA PRO A 141 -10.24 9.39 -2.00
C PRO A 141 -9.35 8.23 -2.42
N LEU A 142 -9.93 7.28 -3.16
CA LEU A 142 -9.17 6.17 -3.73
C LEU A 142 -8.73 6.53 -5.16
N PRO A 143 -7.60 6.01 -5.64
CA PRO A 143 -7.19 6.20 -7.03
C PRO A 143 -8.27 5.74 -8.01
N ASP A 144 -8.29 6.34 -9.20
CA ASP A 144 -9.26 6.00 -10.23
C ASP A 144 -9.30 4.49 -10.47
N GLY A 145 -10.50 3.95 -10.33
CA GLY A 145 -10.75 2.54 -10.52
C GLY A 145 -10.44 1.63 -9.34
N VAL A 146 -9.99 2.15 -8.20
CA VAL A 146 -9.92 1.39 -6.96
C VAL A 146 -11.22 1.63 -6.19
N THR A 147 -12.09 0.63 -6.14
CA THR A 147 -13.38 0.73 -5.44
C THR A 147 -13.35 0.16 -4.04
N TRP A 148 -12.32 -0.62 -3.71
CA TRP A 148 -12.20 -1.29 -2.43
C TRP A 148 -10.74 -1.48 -2.03
N VAL A 149 -10.51 -1.40 -0.72
CA VAL A 149 -9.21 -1.58 -0.08
C VAL A 149 -9.42 -2.42 1.19
N PRO A 150 -8.61 -3.45 1.46
CA PRO A 150 -8.73 -4.27 2.66
C PRO A 150 -8.42 -3.49 3.93
N LEU A 151 -9.10 -3.84 5.02
CA LEU A 151 -8.66 -3.47 6.36
C LEU A 151 -7.36 -4.23 6.72
N PRO A 152 -6.45 -3.64 7.51
CA PRO A 152 -6.52 -2.29 8.11
C PRO A 152 -6.03 -1.16 7.20
N LEU A 153 -5.62 -1.43 5.96
CA LEU A 153 -5.05 -0.41 5.07
C LEU A 153 -6.04 0.70 4.67
N ARG A 154 -7.33 0.38 4.57
CA ARG A 154 -8.37 1.41 4.36
C ARG A 154 -8.38 2.42 5.50
N ALA A 155 -8.32 1.95 6.75
CA ALA A 155 -8.28 2.81 7.93
C ALA A 155 -7.00 3.65 7.98
N TRP A 156 -5.86 3.09 7.53
CA TRP A 156 -4.62 3.85 7.35
C TRP A 156 -4.80 5.05 6.41
N LEU A 157 -5.36 4.83 5.22
CA LEU A 157 -5.61 5.91 4.27
C LEU A 157 -6.55 6.97 4.82
N ASP A 158 -7.64 6.55 5.46
CA ASP A 158 -8.61 7.46 6.07
C ASP A 158 -8.00 8.29 7.20
N ALA A 159 -7.13 7.69 8.02
CA ALA A 159 -6.43 8.37 9.09
C ALA A 159 -5.46 9.43 8.55
N LEU A 160 -4.65 9.09 7.53
CA LEU A 160 -3.76 10.06 6.88
C LEU A 160 -4.56 11.23 6.28
N HIS A 161 -5.64 10.93 5.57
CA HIS A 161 -6.47 11.97 4.94
C HIS A 161 -7.12 12.88 5.99
N THR A 162 -7.66 12.30 7.06
CA THR A 162 -8.28 13.05 8.17
C THR A 162 -7.28 13.99 8.84
N LEU A 163 -6.00 13.61 8.94
CA LEU A 163 -4.92 14.44 9.50
C LEU A 163 -4.31 15.43 8.47
N GLY A 164 -4.77 15.42 7.22
CA GLY A 164 -4.21 16.28 6.17
C GLY A 164 -2.77 15.91 5.76
N VAL A 165 -2.39 14.64 5.94
CA VAL A 165 -1.09 14.09 5.55
C VAL A 165 -1.06 13.75 4.07
#